data_AF-A0A9E1T2L6-F1
#
_entry.id   AF-A0A9E1T2L6-F1
#
_cell.length_a   1.000
_cell.length_b   1.000
_cell.length_c   1.000
_cell.angle_alpha   90.00
_cell.angle_beta   90.00
_cell.angle_gamma   90.00
#
_symmetry.space_group_name_H-M   'P 1'
#
loop_
_entity.id
_entity.type
_entity.pdbx_description
1 polymer ?
#
loop_
_entity_poly.entity_id
_entity_poly.type
_entity_poly.pdbx_seq_one_letter_code
_entity_poly.pdbx_strand_id
1 'polypeptide(L)'
;MPLNTNNLPTRCVVLVPLNRIDTAEHVASKYELEIIIEHHAILAMAEICLLHQEATSKQAWNSEARTIQLVLVHAQELDGLPELLAAVRSYLPSVRIVELRNGQLEAVENHGAIIDALDDLPVIHTENVDADELSMLLDTPEGEVEE
;
A
#
# COMPACT_ATOMS: atom_id res chain seq x y z
N MET A 1 -10.89 2.10 -22.63
CA MET A 1 -9.63 1.68 -23.31
C MET A 1 -9.15 0.40 -22.66
N PRO A 2 -8.69 -0.62 -23.41
CA PRO A 2 -8.14 -1.83 -22.80
C PRO A 2 -6.84 -1.45 -22.07
N LEU A 3 -6.65 -1.99 -20.86
CA LEU A 3 -5.40 -1.78 -20.10
C LEU A 3 -4.25 -2.42 -20.87
N ASN A 4 -3.27 -1.60 -21.24
CA ASN A 4 -2.05 -2.06 -21.90
C ASN A 4 -1.14 -2.68 -20.83
N THR A 5 -1.18 -4.00 -20.69
CA THR A 5 -0.41 -4.78 -19.72
C THR A 5 0.97 -5.10 -20.29
N ASN A 6 1.92 -4.16 -20.16
CA ASN A 6 3.33 -4.48 -20.37
C ASN A 6 3.84 -5.33 -19.20
N ASN A 7 3.73 -6.66 -19.35
CA ASN A 7 4.71 -7.71 -19.02
C ASN A 7 5.50 -7.66 -17.70
N LEU A 8 4.85 -7.39 -16.58
CA LEU A 8 5.31 -7.88 -15.27
C LEU A 8 4.11 -8.52 -14.55
N PRO A 9 4.26 -9.69 -13.89
CA PRO A 9 3.21 -10.24 -13.06
C PRO A 9 2.88 -9.21 -11.99
N THR A 10 1.66 -8.67 -12.06
CA THR A 10 1.16 -7.74 -11.05
C THR A 10 0.80 -8.61 -9.85
N ARG A 11 1.61 -8.56 -8.79
CA ARG A 11 1.25 -9.18 -7.50
C ARG A 11 0.04 -8.43 -6.95
N CYS A 12 -1.08 -9.14 -6.88
CA CYS A 12 -2.36 -8.59 -6.46
C CYS A 12 -2.79 -9.22 -5.14
N VAL A 13 -3.34 -8.42 -4.24
CA VAL A 13 -4.10 -8.93 -3.10
C VAL A 13 -5.55 -8.99 -3.53
N VAL A 14 -6.16 -10.18 -3.45
CA VAL A 14 -7.57 -10.40 -3.73
C VAL A 14 -8.29 -10.56 -2.42
N LEU A 15 -9.11 -9.56 -2.06
CA LEU A 15 -9.98 -9.63 -0.90
C LEU A 15 -11.34 -10.20 -1.31
N VAL A 16 -11.70 -11.34 -0.72
CA VAL A 16 -12.87 -12.13 -1.11
C VAL A 16 -13.54 -12.77 0.11
N PRO A 17 -14.88 -12.85 0.19
CA PRO A 17 -15.55 -13.61 1.23
C PRO A 17 -15.11 -15.08 1.27
N LEU A 18 -15.07 -15.69 2.46
CA LEU A 18 -14.66 -17.09 2.66
C LEU A 18 -15.42 -18.09 1.78
N ASN A 19 -16.70 -17.83 1.52
CA ASN A 19 -17.59 -18.67 0.72
C ASN A 19 -17.48 -18.43 -0.80
N ARG A 20 -16.55 -17.59 -1.26
CA ARG A 20 -16.40 -17.17 -2.67
C ARG A 20 -14.98 -17.37 -3.22
N ILE A 21 -14.17 -18.23 -2.59
CA ILE A 21 -12.76 -18.43 -2.97
C ILE A 21 -12.58 -18.88 -4.42
N ASP A 22 -13.53 -19.67 -4.93
CA ASP A 22 -13.63 -20.11 -6.32
C ASP A 22 -13.66 -18.94 -7.31
N THR A 23 -14.31 -17.85 -6.92
CA THR A 23 -14.38 -16.63 -7.73
C THR A 23 -13.03 -15.92 -7.79
N ALA A 24 -12.26 -15.91 -6.70
CA ALA A 24 -10.91 -15.34 -6.69
C ALA A 24 -9.93 -16.13 -7.55
N GLU A 25 -9.99 -17.47 -7.50
CA GLU A 25 -9.19 -18.34 -8.38
C GLU A 25 -9.54 -18.14 -9.86
N HIS A 26 -10.83 -18.01 -10.16
CA HIS A 26 -11.29 -17.71 -11.51
C HIS A 26 -10.77 -16.35 -12.02
N VAL A 27 -10.76 -15.32 -11.16
CA VAL A 27 -10.19 -14.01 -11.49
C VAL A 27 -8.69 -14.12 -11.77
N ALA A 28 -7.91 -14.82 -10.95
CA ALA A 28 -6.49 -15.02 -11.20
C ALA A 28 -6.22 -15.68 -12.55
N SER A 29 -6.94 -16.76 -12.85
CA SER A 29 -6.78 -17.48 -14.12
C SER A 29 -7.19 -16.61 -15.31
N LYS A 30 -8.30 -15.89 -15.22
CA LYS A 30 -8.83 -15.06 -16.31
C LYS A 30 -7.90 -13.89 -16.69
N TYR A 31 -7.26 -13.28 -15.71
CA TYR A 31 -6.42 -12.08 -15.90
C TYR A 31 -4.92 -12.38 -15.77
N GLU A 32 -4.52 -13.65 -15.68
CA GLU A 32 -3.13 -14.10 -15.54
C GLU A 32 -2.39 -13.37 -14.39
N LEU A 33 -3.09 -13.21 -13.25
CA LEU A 33 -2.58 -12.48 -12.09
C LEU A 33 -1.83 -13.40 -11.13
N GLU A 34 -0.74 -12.91 -10.57
CA GLU A 34 -0.12 -13.52 -9.38
C GLU A 34 -0.88 -13.00 -8.16
N ILE A 35 -1.69 -13.85 -7.52
CA ILE A 35 -2.61 -13.42 -6.46
C ILE A 35 -2.21 -13.94 -5.07
N ILE A 36 -2.47 -13.11 -4.07
CA ILE A 36 -2.54 -13.46 -2.66
C ILE A 36 -4.01 -13.33 -2.27
N ILE A 37 -4.64 -14.44 -1.88
CA ILE A 37 -6.06 -14.46 -1.50
C ILE A 37 -6.16 -14.16 -0.02
N GLU A 38 -6.96 -13.17 0.32
CA GLU A 38 -7.30 -12.84 1.70
C GLU A 38 -8.80 -12.74 1.91
N HIS A 39 -9.22 -13.07 3.13
CA HIS A 39 -10.64 -13.08 3.52
C HIS A 39 -10.98 -12.01 4.54
N HIS A 40 -9.96 -11.41 5.16
CA HIS A 40 -10.12 -10.38 6.17
C HIS A 40 -9.43 -9.10 5.74
N ALA A 41 -10.11 -7.97 5.92
CA ALA A 41 -9.59 -6.66 5.55
C ALA A 41 -8.23 -6.35 6.20
N ILE A 42 -8.03 -6.75 7.46
CA ILE A 42 -6.77 -6.52 8.19
C ILE A 42 -5.62 -7.32 7.57
N LEU A 43 -5.86 -8.59 7.21
CA LEU A 43 -4.83 -9.43 6.57
C LEU A 43 -4.52 -8.92 5.17
N ALA A 44 -5.55 -8.54 4.40
CA ALA A 44 -5.36 -7.90 3.11
C ALA A 44 -4.50 -6.61 3.23
N MET A 45 -4.75 -5.77 4.24
CA MET A 45 -3.92 -4.59 4.48
C MET A 45 -2.46 -4.97 4.78
N ALA A 46 -2.24 -5.97 5.64
CA ALA A 46 -0.89 -6.43 5.98
C ALA A 46 -0.14 -6.89 4.72
N GLU A 47 -0.79 -7.67 3.86
CA GLU A 47 -0.21 -8.14 2.60
C GLU A 47 0.09 -6.99 1.62
N ILE A 48 -0.81 -6.02 1.48
CA ILE A 48 -0.55 -4.82 0.67
C ILE A 48 0.67 -4.06 1.21
N CYS A 49 0.79 -3.89 2.53
CA CYS A 49 1.94 -3.25 3.16
C CYS A 49 3.25 -4.01 2.88
N LEU A 50 3.24 -5.33 2.96
CA LEU A 50 4.41 -6.17 2.66
C LEU A 50 4.83 -6.04 1.18
N LEU A 51 3.86 -6.11 0.26
CA LEU A 51 4.11 -5.89 -1.17
C LEU A 51 4.64 -4.49 -1.44
N HIS A 52 4.14 -3.48 -0.73
CA HIS A 52 4.62 -2.10 -0.84
C HIS A 52 6.06 -1.96 -0.38
N GLN A 53 6.40 -2.51 0.77
CA GLN A 53 7.77 -2.50 1.27
C GLN A 53 8.72 -3.26 0.34
N GLU A 54 8.30 -4.41 -0.19
CA GLU A 54 9.06 -5.18 -1.17
C GLU A 54 9.30 -4.36 -2.45
N ALA A 55 8.26 -3.70 -2.98
CA ALA A 55 8.35 -2.87 -4.16
C ALA A 55 9.29 -1.69 -3.96
N THR A 56 9.17 -0.95 -2.86
CA THR A 56 10.05 0.17 -2.51
C THR A 56 11.50 -0.27 -2.36
N SER A 57 11.73 -1.41 -1.70
CA SER A 57 13.07 -2.00 -1.56
C SER A 57 13.68 -2.33 -2.92
N LYS A 58 12.92 -2.99 -3.81
CA LYS A 58 13.39 -3.33 -5.17
C LYS A 58 13.58 -2.11 -6.06
N GLN A 59 12.78 -1.07 -5.90
CA GLN A 59 12.88 0.17 -6.67
C GLN A 59 14.20 0.91 -6.43
N ALA A 60 14.77 0.78 -5.22
CA ALA A 60 16.09 1.33 -4.92
C ALA A 60 17.20 0.70 -5.79
N TRP A 61 16.97 -0.51 -6.31
CA TRP A 61 17.93 -1.27 -7.13
C TRP A 61 17.56 -1.30 -8.61
N ASN A 62 16.26 -1.27 -8.93
CA ASN A 62 15.72 -1.36 -10.28
C ASN A 62 14.78 -0.17 -10.54
N SER A 63 14.95 0.55 -11.66
CA SER A 63 14.13 1.72 -12.00
C SER A 63 12.69 1.41 -12.40
N GLU A 64 12.25 0.16 -12.27
CA GLU A 64 10.96 -0.30 -12.79
C GLU A 64 9.91 -0.30 -11.67
N ALA A 65 8.92 0.59 -11.79
CA ALA A 65 7.85 0.73 -10.83
C ALA A 65 6.92 -0.49 -10.89
N ARG A 66 6.77 -1.19 -9.77
CA ARG A 66 5.77 -2.26 -9.63
C ARG A 66 4.45 -1.64 -9.18
N THR A 67 3.39 -1.92 -9.94
CA THR A 67 2.04 -1.55 -9.53
C THR A 67 1.51 -2.60 -8.56
N ILE A 68 1.03 -2.17 -7.40
CA ILE A 68 0.35 -3.03 -6.44
C ILE A 68 -1.14 -2.84 -6.61
N GLN A 69 -1.89 -3.93 -6.60
CA GLN A 69 -3.32 -3.89 -6.85
C GLN A 69 -4.10 -4.65 -5.78
N LEU A 70 -5.12 -3.99 -5.23
CA LEU A 70 -6.16 -4.60 -4.41
C LEU A 70 -7.37 -4.90 -5.30
N VAL A 71 -7.72 -6.18 -5.40
CA VAL A 71 -8.88 -6.66 -6.14
C VAL A 71 -9.97 -7.05 -5.14
N LEU A 72 -11.13 -6.43 -5.26
CA LEU A 72 -12.29 -6.72 -4.44
C LEU A 72 -13.22 -7.67 -5.19
N VAL A 73 -13.60 -8.76 -4.54
CA VAL A 73 -14.57 -9.73 -5.06
C VAL A 73 -15.74 -9.79 -4.10
N HIS A 74 -16.98 -9.66 -4.60
CA HIS A 74 -18.17 -9.60 -3.76
C HIS A 74 -18.09 -8.54 -2.64
N ALA A 75 -17.71 -7.30 -3.00
CA ALA A 75 -17.36 -6.25 -2.05
C ALA A 75 -18.44 -5.92 -1.01
N GLN A 76 -19.72 -6.11 -1.35
CA GLN A 76 -20.86 -5.87 -0.46
C GLN A 76 -20.96 -6.88 0.70
N GLU A 77 -20.28 -8.02 0.58
CA GLU A 77 -20.26 -9.09 1.58
C GLU A 77 -19.01 -9.02 2.49
N LEU A 78 -18.14 -8.01 2.32
CA LEU A 78 -16.89 -7.87 3.05
C LEU A 78 -17.03 -6.95 4.28
N ASP A 79 -16.70 -7.48 5.45
CA ASP A 79 -16.63 -6.71 6.68
C ASP A 79 -15.37 -5.83 6.73
N GLY A 80 -15.50 -4.60 7.23
CA GLY A 80 -14.38 -3.66 7.42
C GLY A 80 -13.81 -3.07 6.13
N LEU A 81 -14.51 -3.24 4.99
CA LEU A 81 -14.08 -2.71 3.71
C LEU A 81 -13.97 -1.17 3.68
N PRO A 82 -14.92 -0.37 4.22
CA PRO A 82 -14.81 1.08 4.21
C PRO A 82 -13.54 1.59 4.91
N GLU A 83 -13.20 0.99 6.07
CA GLU A 83 -12.01 1.32 6.84
C GLU A 83 -10.73 0.94 6.09
N LEU A 84 -10.70 -0.23 5.45
CA LEU A 84 -9.60 -0.64 4.60
C LEU A 84 -9.39 0.32 3.43
N LEU A 85 -10.46 0.67 2.71
CA LEU A 85 -10.38 1.58 1.56
C LEU A 85 -9.88 2.96 1.97
N ALA A 86 -10.35 3.48 3.12
CA ALA A 86 -9.85 4.72 3.68
C ALA A 86 -8.35 4.61 4.03
N ALA A 87 -7.94 3.54 4.71
CA ALA A 87 -6.54 3.32 5.09
C ALA A 87 -5.61 3.19 3.87
N VAL A 88 -5.97 2.37 2.88
CA VAL A 88 -5.18 2.20 1.64
C VAL A 88 -5.03 3.52 0.92
N ARG A 89 -6.11 4.32 0.80
CA ARG A 89 -6.05 5.63 0.15
C ARG A 89 -5.17 6.63 0.90
N SER A 90 -5.22 6.64 2.23
CA SER A 90 -4.45 7.56 3.05
C SER A 90 -2.96 7.21 3.12
N TYR A 91 -2.63 5.93 3.27
CA TYR A 91 -1.26 5.50 3.57
C TYR A 91 -0.53 4.91 2.35
N LEU A 92 -1.25 4.41 1.35
CA LEU A 92 -0.69 3.69 0.20
C LEU A 92 -1.32 4.19 -1.12
N PRO A 93 -1.19 5.49 -1.45
CA PRO A 93 -1.90 6.11 -2.58
C PRO A 93 -1.52 5.55 -3.96
N SER A 94 -0.39 4.85 -4.07
CA SER A 94 0.03 4.17 -5.31
C SER A 94 -0.66 2.82 -5.53
N VAL A 95 -1.37 2.29 -4.55
CA VAL A 95 -2.12 1.02 -4.66
C VAL A 95 -3.37 1.26 -5.49
N ARG A 96 -3.50 0.50 -6.57
CA ARG A 96 -4.68 0.53 -7.41
C ARG A 96 -5.78 -0.34 -6.80
N ILE A 97 -6.97 0.21 -6.64
CA ILE A 97 -8.13 -0.52 -6.14
C ILE A 97 -9.09 -0.80 -7.29
N VAL A 98 -9.41 -2.07 -7.50
CA VAL A 98 -10.41 -2.51 -8.49
C VAL A 98 -11.43 -3.44 -7.85
N GLU A 99 -12.62 -3.50 -8.41
CA GLU A 99 -13.69 -4.40 -8.00
C GLU A 99 -14.15 -5.26 -9.17
N LEU A 100 -14.42 -6.54 -8.91
CA LEU A 100 -15.06 -7.42 -9.86
C LEU A 100 -16.57 -7.13 -9.92
N ARG A 101 -17.00 -6.45 -10.98
CA ARG A 101 -18.40 -6.14 -11.27
C ARG A 101 -18.82 -6.75 -12.59
N ASN A 102 -19.91 -7.52 -12.60
CA ASN A 102 -20.44 -8.17 -13.81
C ASN A 102 -19.37 -8.94 -14.63
N GLY A 103 -18.42 -9.57 -13.94
CA GLY A 103 -17.33 -10.34 -14.55
C GLY A 103 -16.16 -9.51 -15.11
N GLN A 104 -16.15 -8.20 -14.90
CA GLN A 104 -15.11 -7.27 -15.33
C GLN A 104 -14.45 -6.60 -14.12
N LEU A 105 -13.16 -6.28 -14.22
CA LEU A 105 -12.46 -5.50 -13.20
C LEU A 105 -12.63 -4.01 -13.49
N GLU A 106 -13.33 -3.31 -12.60
CA GLU A 106 -13.61 -1.89 -12.69
C GLU A 106 -12.84 -1.13 -11.61
N ALA A 107 -12.31 0.05 -11.94
CA ALA A 107 -11.60 0.86 -10.95
C ALA A 107 -12.58 1.42 -9.91
N VAL A 108 -12.21 1.36 -8.63
CA VAL A 108 -13.02 1.95 -7.56
C VAL A 108 -12.66 3.43 -7.43
N GLU A 109 -13.49 4.28 -8.03
CA GLU A 109 -13.26 5.74 -8.07
C GLU A 109 -13.12 6.35 -6.67
N ASN A 110 -12.14 7.24 -6.55
CA ASN A 110 -11.85 7.96 -5.31
C ASN A 110 -12.72 9.23 -5.25
N HIS A 111 -13.82 9.17 -4.51
CA HIS A 111 -14.69 10.32 -4.26
C HIS A 111 -14.20 11.21 -3.11
N GLY A 112 -13.07 10.86 -2.47
CA GLY A 112 -12.55 11.49 -1.26
C GLY A 112 -11.17 12.13 -1.39
N ALA A 113 -10.52 12.06 -2.55
CA ALA A 113 -9.32 12.84 -2.78
C ALA A 113 -9.71 14.29 -3.08
N ILE A 114 -10.03 15.03 -2.02
CA ILE A 114 -9.60 16.43 -2.01
C ILE A 114 -8.09 16.34 -2.03
N ILE A 115 -7.52 16.45 -3.23
CA ILE A 115 -6.14 16.87 -3.40
C ILE A 115 -6.17 18.29 -2.85
N ASP A 116 -5.97 18.45 -1.54
CA ASP A 116 -5.29 19.65 -1.08
C ASP A 116 -3.96 19.55 -1.80
N ALA A 117 -3.87 20.22 -2.95
CA ALA A 117 -2.61 20.64 -3.46
C ALA A 117 -2.03 21.46 -2.32
N LEU A 118 -1.18 20.82 -1.52
CA LEU A 118 -0.21 21.53 -0.71
C LEU A 118 0.63 22.29 -1.74
N ASP A 119 0.16 23.48 -2.12
CA ASP A 119 0.89 24.44 -2.94
C ASP A 119 2.21 24.81 -2.25
N ASP A 120 2.32 24.52 -0.95
CA ASP A 120 3.54 24.56 -0.18
C ASP A 120 3.95 23.15 0.27
N LEU A 121 5.06 22.66 -0.29
CA LEU A 121 5.86 21.60 0.32
C LEU A 121 6.01 21.92 1.83
N PRO A 122 5.78 20.96 2.75
CA PRO A 122 6.06 21.22 4.16
C PRO A 122 7.53 21.63 4.26
N VAL A 123 7.76 22.87 4.69
CA VAL A 123 9.11 23.37 4.94
C VAL A 123 9.65 22.57 6.11
N ILE A 124 10.39 21.51 5.80
CA ILE A 124 11.23 20.82 6.78
C ILE A 124 12.36 21.81 7.06
N HIS A 125 12.29 22.51 8.18
CA HIS A 125 13.43 23.23 8.71
C HIS A 125 14.46 22.19 9.16
N THR A 126 15.30 21.75 8.22
CA THR A 126 16.56 21.11 8.55
C THR A 126 17.48 22.22 9.02
N GLU A 127 17.48 22.50 10.32
CA GLU A 127 18.61 23.17 10.92
C GLU A 127 19.83 22.27 10.65
N ASN A 128 20.87 22.82 10.01
CA ASN A 128 22.13 22.12 9.85
C ASN A 128 22.74 22.02 11.24
N VAL A 129 22.40 20.95 11.96
CA VAL A 129 23.02 20.60 13.22
C VAL A 129 24.48 20.30 12.93
N ASP A 130 25.37 21.15 13.45
CA ASP A 130 26.81 20.95 13.39
C ASP A 130 27.18 19.67 14.17
N ALA A 131 28.19 18.93 13.69
CA ALA A 131 28.76 17.82 14.43
C ALA A 131 29.25 18.23 15.83
N ASP A 132 29.59 19.50 16.03
CA ASP A 132 29.97 20.06 17.33
C ASP A 132 28.78 20.14 18.31
N GLU A 133 27.55 20.40 17.83
CA GLU A 133 26.34 20.41 18.66
C GLU A 133 25.91 19.00 19.09
N LEU A 134 26.15 17.99 18.23
CA LEU A 134 25.90 16.58 18.56
C LEU A 134 26.92 16.02 19.57
N SER A 135 28.14 16.55 19.59
CA SER A 135 29.18 16.15 20.55
C SER A 135 28.82 16.54 21.99
N MET A 136 28.13 17.68 22.16
CA MET A 136 27.66 18.13 23.48
C MET A 136 26.55 17.26 24.09
N LEU A 137 25.79 16.54 23.26
CA LEU A 137 24.74 15.63 23.73
C LEU A 137 25.29 14.28 24.22
N LEU A 138 26.51 13.93 23.81
CA LEU A 138 27.17 12.67 24.16
C LEU A 138 28.14 12.82 25.34
N ASP A 139 28.67 14.02 25.57
CA ASP A 139 29.50 14.34 26.75
C ASP A 139 28.62 14.73 27.95
N THR A 140 27.75 13.82 28.38
CA THR A 140 27.28 13.88 29.77
C THR A 140 28.39 13.25 30.62
N PRO A 141 29.15 14.00 31.43
CA PRO A 141 30.03 13.36 32.40
C PRO A 141 29.13 12.59 33.38
N GLU A 142 29.29 11.28 33.44
CA GLU A 142 28.82 10.49 34.58
C GLU A 142 29.46 11.09 35.81
N GLY A 143 28.70 11.91 36.53
CA GLY A 143 29.13 12.50 37.78
C GLY A 143 29.47 11.39 38.76
N GLU A 144 30.73 11.41 39.22
CA GLU A 144 31.19 10.71 40.40
C GLU A 144 30.19 10.89 41.54
N VAL A 145 29.60 9.79 42.02
CA VAL A 145 28.91 9.78 43.31
C VAL A 145 29.89 9.16 44.29
N GLU A 146 30.59 10.02 45.04
CA GLU A 146 31.31 9.64 46.27
C GLU A 146 30.29 9.17 47.32
N GLU A 147 30.51 7.98 47.89
CA GLU A 147 30.31 7.68 49.33
C GLU A 147 31.27 6.57 49.77
#